data_AF-X7YK37-F1
#
_entry.id   AF-X7YK37-F1
#
_cell.length_a   1.000
_cell.length_b   1.000
_cell.length_c   1.000
_cell.angle_alpha   90.00
_cell.angle_beta   90.00
_cell.angle_gamma   90.00
#
_symmetry.space_group_name_H-M   'P 1'
#
loop_
_entity.id
_entity.type
_entity.pdbx_description
1 polymer ?
#
loop_
_entity_poly.entity_id
_entity_poly.type
_entity_poly.pdbx_seq_one_letter_code
_entity_poly.pdbx_strand_id
1 'polypeptide(L)'
;MEMMRSVYPHDQVFGEYCTVNDYIECPPDELFEYMADTRSLEEWTYSLRGFTPTDEPGLWLAYDRLGSDTKIYTRTIANAAARTVDYHCAWDQGKHLWMIYMMRVVDAQLVFDKPGAVVLWTNCHHPFYDHNPTRRPPAAAAGVGRRLLGHVRRRASAGAEQPQGDCRIPTSPRPADYPCLDAMSPGEPIRALGDSKRATCPACRGLERIRHYLYRLYQRLTPAPAAMMEMIIAAWTSQAITAAAQLGVADALADGPLLIDDLAARVGADTDALRRLLRALISRGIFRHRGDGRYELNSLAHTLRSDAPASMACAARFYGSHEQRTRWTLLVDSVRTGNTVVPTLHGKASFDYFAEQPEHADLFNQTMTSISELTTAPVVAGYDFSAYSTIVDVGGGQGQLLAAILAATPGSRGILYDLPWVVAGAPKLLRERDVADRACVAEGSFFDSVPGGGNAYILKNIIHDWPDDQAVHILRNVRAVAAPGTTVLLIELVIPEHDRDFPGNGLTWRCC
;
A
#
# COMPACT_ATOMS: atom_id res chain seq x y z
N MET A 1 -52.41 -9.82 8.34
CA MET A 1 -52.17 -8.42 7.94
C MET A 1 -50.78 -8.06 8.45
N GLU A 2 -49.76 -8.24 7.62
CA GLU A 2 -48.50 -7.47 7.65
C GLU A 2 -47.70 -7.89 6.41
N MET A 3 -48.13 -7.35 5.27
CA MET A 3 -47.31 -7.21 4.07
C MET A 3 -46.59 -5.86 4.15
N MET A 4 -45.36 -5.83 3.63
CA MET A 4 -44.43 -4.69 3.47
C MET A 4 -43.48 -4.39 4.63
N ARG A 5 -42.35 -5.13 4.68
CA ARG A 5 -41.05 -4.50 4.97
C ARG A 5 -40.32 -4.36 3.64
N SER A 6 -40.08 -3.12 3.21
CA SER A 6 -39.56 -2.82 1.85
C SER A 6 -38.04 -2.86 1.74
N VAL A 7 -37.28 -2.96 2.82
CA VAL A 7 -35.81 -3.01 2.73
C VAL A 7 -35.27 -3.82 3.91
N TYR A 8 -34.62 -4.95 3.63
CA TYR A 8 -33.76 -5.62 4.60
C TYR A 8 -32.48 -4.79 4.80
N PRO A 9 -31.95 -4.68 6.02
CA PRO A 9 -30.69 -3.97 6.24
C PRO A 9 -29.53 -4.68 5.50
N HIS A 10 -28.56 -3.90 5.03
CA HIS A 10 -27.49 -4.35 4.12
C HIS A 10 -26.74 -5.58 4.64
N ASP A 11 -26.47 -5.64 5.93
CA ASP A 11 -25.80 -6.75 6.61
C ASP A 11 -26.61 -8.05 6.61
N GLN A 12 -27.94 -8.01 6.63
CA GLN A 12 -28.79 -9.21 6.55
C GLN A 12 -28.87 -9.82 5.15
N VAL A 13 -28.78 -9.01 4.09
CA VAL A 13 -28.83 -9.50 2.70
C VAL A 13 -27.45 -9.74 2.12
N PHE A 14 -26.46 -8.93 2.46
CA PHE A 14 -25.11 -9.03 1.91
C PHE A 14 -24.12 -9.74 2.86
N GLY A 15 -24.55 -10.10 4.08
CA GLY A 15 -23.75 -10.89 5.02
C GLY A 15 -23.73 -12.40 4.71
N GLU A 16 -24.82 -12.94 4.15
CA GLU A 16 -24.94 -14.36 3.79
C GLU A 16 -24.56 -14.68 2.33
N TYR A 17 -24.32 -13.64 1.53
CA TYR A 17 -24.25 -13.74 0.07
C TYR A 17 -23.03 -13.00 -0.48
N CYS A 18 -22.23 -13.67 -1.32
CA CYS A 18 -21.09 -13.05 -1.99
C CYS A 18 -21.50 -12.56 -3.38
N THR A 19 -21.76 -11.26 -3.53
CA THR A 19 -22.13 -10.70 -4.84
C THR A 19 -20.91 -10.29 -5.66
N VAL A 20 -20.86 -10.76 -6.90
CA VAL A 20 -19.85 -10.39 -7.90
C VAL A 20 -20.60 -9.89 -9.12
N ASN A 21 -20.08 -8.90 -9.82
CA ASN A 21 -20.70 -8.48 -11.07
C ASN A 21 -19.66 -8.26 -12.13
N ASP A 22 -19.94 -8.52 -13.41
CA ASP A 22 -18.98 -8.28 -14.50
C ASP A 22 -19.69 -7.66 -15.72
N TYR A 23 -18.98 -6.83 -16.50
CA TYR A 23 -19.49 -6.28 -17.76
C TYR A 23 -19.10 -7.19 -18.92
N ILE A 24 -20.07 -7.49 -19.78
CA ILE A 24 -19.87 -8.32 -20.96
C ILE A 24 -20.37 -7.56 -22.18
N GLU A 25 -19.51 -7.44 -23.20
CA GLU A 25 -19.84 -6.82 -24.49
C GLU A 25 -20.68 -7.80 -25.35
N CYS A 26 -21.87 -8.12 -24.87
CA CYS A 26 -22.83 -9.02 -25.49
C CYS A 26 -24.26 -8.55 -25.16
N PRO A 27 -25.21 -8.63 -26.10
CA PRO A 27 -26.62 -8.31 -25.82
C PRO A 27 -27.16 -9.14 -24.62
N PRO A 28 -27.95 -8.54 -23.72
CA PRO A 28 -28.42 -9.23 -22.51
C PRO A 28 -29.20 -10.51 -22.74
N ASP A 29 -29.99 -10.57 -23.81
CA ASP A 29 -30.79 -11.76 -24.15
C ASP A 29 -29.91 -12.89 -24.70
N GLU A 30 -28.93 -12.58 -25.55
CA GLU A 30 -27.96 -13.56 -26.06
C GLU A 30 -27.09 -14.13 -24.93
N LEU A 31 -26.64 -13.27 -24.01
CA LEU A 31 -25.89 -13.70 -22.84
C LEU A 31 -26.75 -14.55 -21.90
N PHE A 32 -28.03 -14.20 -21.70
CA PHE A 32 -28.95 -15.00 -20.91
C PHE A 32 -29.14 -16.39 -21.53
N GLU A 33 -29.37 -16.48 -22.85
CA GLU A 33 -29.53 -17.75 -23.56
C GLU A 33 -28.29 -18.64 -23.43
N TYR A 34 -27.10 -18.05 -23.59
CA TYR A 34 -25.82 -18.74 -23.36
C TYR A 34 -25.72 -19.28 -21.93
N MET A 35 -26.00 -18.44 -20.93
CA MET A 35 -25.91 -18.83 -19.51
C MET A 35 -26.97 -19.86 -19.11
N ALA A 36 -28.17 -19.83 -19.72
CA ALA A 36 -29.23 -20.79 -19.47
C ALA A 36 -28.87 -22.22 -19.91
N ASP A 37 -27.91 -22.37 -20.83
CA ASP A 37 -27.30 -23.67 -21.11
C ASP A 37 -26.33 -24.05 -19.99
N THR A 38 -26.59 -25.19 -19.34
CA THR A 38 -25.74 -25.70 -18.25
C THR A 38 -24.31 -25.95 -18.70
N ARG A 39 -24.10 -26.32 -19.97
CA ARG A 39 -22.78 -26.65 -20.51
C ARG A 39 -21.89 -25.42 -20.66
N SER A 40 -22.45 -24.20 -20.66
CA SER A 40 -21.66 -22.97 -20.65
C SER A 40 -20.64 -22.96 -19.50
N LEU A 41 -20.96 -23.63 -18.38
CA LEU A 41 -20.05 -23.80 -17.24
C LEU A 41 -18.70 -24.43 -17.62
N GLU A 42 -18.61 -25.22 -18.70
CA GLU A 42 -17.33 -25.77 -19.19
C GLU A 42 -16.37 -24.69 -19.69
N GLU A 43 -16.92 -23.61 -20.24
CA GLU A 43 -16.14 -22.57 -20.91
C GLU A 43 -15.58 -21.57 -19.91
N TRP A 44 -16.38 -21.18 -18.90
CA TRP A 44 -16.01 -20.09 -17.99
C TRP A 44 -15.67 -20.52 -16.56
N THR A 45 -16.05 -21.73 -16.12
CA THR A 45 -15.54 -22.26 -14.84
C THR A 45 -14.21 -22.97 -15.05
N TYR A 46 -13.33 -23.01 -14.05
CA TYR A 46 -12.10 -23.81 -14.14
C TYR A 46 -12.33 -25.29 -13.84
N SER A 47 -13.24 -25.58 -12.89
CA SER A 47 -13.40 -26.91 -12.31
C SER A 47 -14.26 -27.86 -13.15
N LEU A 48 -15.42 -27.45 -13.67
CA LEU A 48 -16.38 -28.39 -14.26
C LEU A 48 -16.01 -28.74 -15.72
N ARG A 49 -15.69 -30.00 -16.00
CA ARG A 49 -15.35 -30.49 -17.36
C ARG A 49 -16.02 -31.81 -17.69
N GLY A 50 -16.27 -32.06 -18.98
CA GLY A 50 -16.75 -33.33 -19.48
C GLY A 50 -18.22 -33.59 -19.17
N PHE A 51 -19.07 -32.58 -19.39
CA PHE A 51 -20.51 -32.64 -19.13
C PHE A 51 -21.17 -33.80 -19.88
N THR A 52 -21.77 -34.70 -19.12
CA THR A 52 -22.54 -35.85 -19.61
C THR A 52 -23.93 -35.84 -18.99
N PRO A 53 -24.99 -36.16 -19.74
CA PRO A 53 -26.33 -36.25 -19.18
C PRO A 53 -26.42 -37.44 -18.21
N THR A 54 -27.20 -37.29 -17.15
CA THR A 54 -27.54 -38.39 -16.24
C THR A 54 -28.90 -39.00 -16.61
N ASP A 55 -29.29 -40.07 -15.92
CA ASP A 55 -30.63 -40.67 -16.05
C ASP A 55 -31.75 -39.75 -15.54
N GLU A 56 -31.42 -38.70 -14.77
CA GLU A 56 -32.39 -37.70 -14.30
C GLU A 56 -32.44 -36.50 -15.28
N PRO A 57 -33.62 -36.16 -15.85
CA PRO A 57 -33.74 -35.06 -16.79
C PRO A 57 -33.23 -33.72 -16.24
N GLY A 58 -32.43 -33.02 -17.05
CA GLY A 58 -31.86 -31.71 -16.72
C GLY A 58 -30.76 -31.75 -15.64
N LEU A 59 -30.35 -32.94 -15.19
CA LEU A 59 -29.18 -33.11 -14.33
C LEU A 59 -27.97 -33.56 -15.16
N TRP A 60 -26.87 -32.84 -15.01
CA TRP A 60 -25.61 -33.09 -15.68
C TRP A 60 -24.55 -33.60 -14.71
N LEU A 61 -23.69 -34.50 -15.18
CA LEU A 61 -22.48 -34.93 -14.51
C LEU A 61 -21.27 -34.30 -15.20
N ALA A 62 -20.42 -33.64 -14.42
CA ALA A 62 -19.12 -33.15 -14.81
C ALA A 62 -18.05 -33.68 -13.84
N TYR A 63 -16.78 -33.44 -14.16
CA TYR A 63 -15.65 -33.84 -13.35
C TYR A 63 -14.82 -32.63 -12.95
N ASP A 64 -14.31 -32.64 -11.72
CA ASP A 64 -13.42 -31.58 -11.24
C ASP A 64 -12.04 -31.68 -11.92
N ARG A 65 -11.56 -30.59 -12.49
CA ARG A 65 -10.21 -30.52 -13.07
C ARG A 65 -9.10 -30.66 -12.01
N LEU A 66 -9.35 -30.30 -10.76
CA LEU A 66 -8.36 -30.30 -9.68
C LEU A 66 -8.27 -31.64 -8.95
N GLY A 67 -9.37 -32.40 -8.88
CA GLY A 67 -9.44 -33.72 -8.24
C GLY A 67 -9.64 -34.81 -9.28
N SER A 68 -8.71 -35.77 -9.36
CA SER A 68 -8.69 -36.79 -10.44
C SER A 68 -9.96 -37.64 -10.56
N ASP A 69 -10.79 -37.70 -9.52
CA ASP A 69 -11.95 -38.60 -9.43
C ASP A 69 -13.22 -37.95 -8.86
N THR A 70 -13.22 -36.61 -8.73
CA THR A 70 -14.33 -35.90 -8.08
C THR A 70 -15.45 -35.62 -9.08
N LYS A 71 -16.65 -36.12 -8.77
CA LYS A 71 -17.84 -35.98 -9.60
C LYS A 71 -18.62 -34.74 -9.19
N ILE A 72 -19.04 -33.93 -10.14
CA ILE A 72 -19.82 -32.72 -9.91
C ILE A 72 -21.15 -32.87 -10.60
N TYR A 73 -22.23 -32.78 -9.84
CA TYR A 73 -23.59 -32.84 -10.37
C TYR A 73 -24.16 -31.44 -10.44
N THR A 74 -24.73 -31.06 -11.59
CA THR A 74 -25.20 -29.71 -11.83
C THR A 74 -26.54 -29.66 -12.57
N ARG A 75 -27.41 -28.74 -12.16
CA ARG A 75 -28.67 -28.40 -12.83
C ARG A 75 -28.82 -26.89 -12.95
N THR A 76 -29.30 -26.43 -14.09
CA THR A 76 -29.61 -25.01 -14.31
C THR A 76 -31.11 -24.77 -14.26
N ILE A 77 -31.54 -23.74 -13.55
CA ILE A 77 -32.92 -23.24 -13.53
C ILE A 77 -32.89 -21.80 -14.06
N ALA A 78 -33.55 -21.53 -15.18
CA ALA A 78 -33.52 -20.22 -15.83
C ALA A 78 -34.93 -19.62 -15.97
N ASN A 79 -35.03 -18.30 -15.82
CA ASN A 79 -36.25 -17.53 -16.06
C ASN A 79 -35.96 -16.36 -17.00
N ALA A 80 -36.42 -16.47 -18.25
CA ALA A 80 -36.16 -15.48 -19.29
C ALA A 80 -36.79 -14.11 -19.00
N ALA A 81 -37.99 -14.08 -18.43
CA ALA A 81 -38.69 -12.82 -18.12
C ALA A 81 -37.95 -12.00 -17.05
N ALA A 82 -37.30 -12.67 -16.09
CA ALA A 82 -36.49 -12.03 -15.05
C ALA A 82 -34.99 -11.95 -15.40
N ARG A 83 -34.56 -12.61 -16.49
CA ARG A 83 -33.17 -12.89 -16.87
C ARG A 83 -32.33 -13.41 -15.71
N THR A 84 -32.88 -14.39 -14.98
CA THR A 84 -32.19 -15.07 -13.87
C THR A 84 -31.79 -16.48 -14.24
N VAL A 85 -30.60 -16.91 -13.79
CA VAL A 85 -30.07 -18.25 -14.01
C VAL A 85 -29.48 -18.77 -12.69
N ASP A 86 -30.03 -19.86 -12.17
CA ASP A 86 -29.58 -20.49 -10.95
C ASP A 86 -28.85 -21.79 -11.29
N TYR A 87 -27.57 -21.89 -10.92
CA TYR A 87 -26.79 -23.12 -11.05
C TYR A 87 -26.77 -23.87 -9.70
N HIS A 88 -27.45 -25.00 -9.66
CA HIS A 88 -27.51 -25.90 -8.52
C HIS A 88 -26.44 -26.98 -8.68
N CYS A 89 -25.50 -27.06 -7.74
CA CYS A 89 -24.33 -27.93 -7.83
C CYS A 89 -24.14 -28.77 -6.55
N ALA A 90 -23.50 -29.93 -6.69
CA ALA A 90 -22.91 -30.68 -5.58
C ALA A 90 -21.71 -31.52 -6.01
N TRP A 91 -20.69 -31.56 -5.16
CA TRP A 91 -19.52 -32.42 -5.31
C TRP A 91 -19.77 -33.76 -4.62
N ASP A 92 -19.58 -34.84 -5.36
CA ASP A 92 -19.72 -36.24 -4.95
C ASP A 92 -21.10 -36.65 -4.40
N GLN A 93 -22.12 -35.78 -4.54
CA GLN A 93 -23.45 -35.92 -3.90
C GLN A 93 -24.58 -35.58 -4.88
N GLY A 94 -24.79 -36.42 -5.90
CA GLY A 94 -25.76 -36.13 -6.98
C GLY A 94 -27.24 -36.05 -6.60
N LYS A 95 -27.61 -36.37 -5.35
CA LYS A 95 -29.02 -36.33 -4.87
C LYS A 95 -29.37 -35.06 -4.10
N HIS A 96 -28.40 -34.23 -3.76
CA HIS A 96 -28.62 -33.05 -2.94
C HIS A 96 -27.75 -31.89 -3.45
N LEU A 97 -28.28 -31.12 -4.40
CA LEU A 97 -27.60 -29.98 -5.02
C LEU A 97 -27.66 -28.74 -4.10
N TRP A 98 -26.81 -28.76 -3.08
CA TRP A 98 -26.86 -27.82 -1.96
C TRP A 98 -26.11 -26.51 -2.22
N MET A 99 -25.23 -26.46 -3.22
CA MET A 99 -24.53 -25.22 -3.61
C MET A 99 -25.32 -24.53 -4.71
N ILE A 100 -25.88 -23.36 -4.43
CA ILE A 100 -26.76 -22.65 -5.39
C ILE A 100 -26.15 -21.30 -5.73
N TYR A 101 -25.83 -21.14 -7.00
CA TYR A 101 -25.26 -19.94 -7.60
C TYR A 101 -26.33 -19.19 -8.38
N MET A 102 -26.81 -18.09 -7.82
CA MET A 102 -27.84 -17.25 -8.41
C MET A 102 -27.21 -16.21 -9.32
N MET A 103 -27.59 -16.18 -10.58
CA MET A 103 -27.14 -15.20 -11.58
C MET A 103 -28.30 -14.33 -12.03
N ARG A 104 -28.02 -13.06 -12.32
CA ARG A 104 -28.96 -12.16 -13.00
C ARG A 104 -28.25 -11.37 -14.09
N VAL A 105 -28.79 -11.44 -15.31
CA VAL A 105 -28.31 -10.63 -16.44
C VAL A 105 -29.11 -9.33 -16.50
N VAL A 106 -28.40 -8.21 -16.48
CA VAL A 106 -28.94 -6.86 -16.51
C VAL A 106 -28.45 -6.17 -17.77
N ASP A 107 -29.30 -5.36 -18.39
CA ASP A 107 -28.90 -4.52 -19.52
C ASP A 107 -27.85 -3.48 -19.08
N ALA A 108 -26.68 -3.47 -19.74
CA ALA A 108 -25.64 -2.50 -19.42
C ALA A 108 -26.05 -1.07 -19.74
N GLN A 109 -26.98 -0.85 -20.67
CA GLN A 109 -27.53 0.47 -20.96
C GLN A 109 -28.16 1.08 -19.72
N LEU A 110 -28.85 0.27 -18.90
CA LEU A 110 -29.52 0.74 -17.68
C LEU A 110 -28.56 1.18 -16.57
N VAL A 111 -27.29 0.77 -16.62
CA VAL A 111 -26.35 1.01 -15.51
C VAL A 111 -25.09 1.77 -15.91
N PHE A 112 -24.66 1.65 -17.16
CA PHE A 112 -23.42 2.23 -17.67
C PHE A 112 -23.63 3.11 -18.90
N ASP A 113 -24.88 3.28 -19.36
CA ASP A 113 -25.24 4.07 -20.54
C ASP A 113 -24.46 3.66 -21.82
N LYS A 114 -24.17 2.36 -21.95
CA LYS A 114 -23.50 1.77 -23.12
C LYS A 114 -24.07 0.38 -23.44
N PRO A 115 -24.00 -0.08 -24.70
CA PRO A 115 -24.49 -1.41 -25.08
C PRO A 115 -23.70 -2.53 -24.39
N GLY A 116 -24.38 -3.65 -24.16
CA GLY A 116 -23.83 -4.86 -23.52
C GLY A 116 -24.68 -5.33 -22.35
N ALA A 117 -24.10 -6.18 -21.51
CA ALA A 117 -24.76 -6.75 -20.35
C ALA A 117 -23.90 -6.66 -19.09
N VAL A 118 -24.57 -6.75 -17.94
CA VAL A 118 -23.93 -6.89 -16.63
C VAL A 118 -24.51 -8.13 -15.96
N VAL A 119 -23.64 -9.07 -15.58
CA VAL A 119 -24.06 -10.24 -14.79
C VAL A 119 -23.88 -9.90 -13.32
N LEU A 120 -24.88 -10.19 -12.48
CA LEU A 120 -24.76 -10.22 -11.02
C LEU A 120 -24.77 -11.69 -10.59
N TRP A 121 -23.74 -12.15 -9.89
CA TRP A 121 -23.65 -13.50 -9.33
C TRP A 121 -23.74 -13.43 -7.82
N THR A 122 -24.41 -14.37 -7.19
CA THR A 122 -24.54 -14.48 -5.74
C THR A 122 -24.60 -15.95 -5.31
N ASN A 123 -23.83 -16.32 -4.28
CA ASN A 123 -23.86 -17.67 -3.70
C ASN A 123 -24.44 -17.66 -2.28
N CYS A 124 -25.29 -18.63 -1.95
CA CYS A 124 -25.89 -18.80 -0.62
C CYS A 124 -24.90 -19.45 0.37
N HIS A 125 -24.83 -18.95 1.60
CA HIS A 125 -24.16 -19.66 2.70
C HIS A 125 -24.98 -20.90 3.12
N HIS A 126 -24.49 -22.11 2.79
CA HIS A 126 -25.17 -23.36 3.13
C HIS A 126 -24.73 -23.91 4.51
N PRO A 127 -25.63 -24.48 5.34
CA PRO A 127 -25.29 -25.05 6.65
C PRO A 127 -24.18 -26.13 6.66
N PHE A 128 -23.89 -26.76 5.52
CA PHE A 128 -22.74 -27.69 5.41
C PHE A 128 -21.39 -26.99 5.60
N TYR A 129 -21.30 -25.67 5.37
CA TYR A 129 -20.11 -24.90 5.71
C TYR A 129 -19.84 -24.88 7.21
N ASP A 130 -20.90 -24.89 8.04
CA ASP A 130 -20.79 -24.86 9.50
C ASP A 130 -20.30 -26.19 10.10
N HIS A 131 -20.51 -27.29 9.37
CA HIS A 131 -20.17 -28.66 9.79
C HIS A 131 -18.88 -29.19 9.17
N ASN A 132 -18.09 -28.35 8.49
CA ASN A 132 -16.82 -28.77 7.91
C ASN A 132 -15.85 -29.24 9.04
N PRO A 133 -15.45 -30.53 9.09
CA PRO A 133 -14.63 -31.10 10.16
C PRO A 133 -13.20 -30.52 10.20
N THR A 134 -12.78 -29.81 9.14
CA THR A 134 -11.55 -29.01 9.13
C THR A 134 -11.85 -27.58 9.55
N ARG A 135 -12.14 -27.37 10.83
CA ARG A 135 -12.16 -26.01 11.40
C ARG A 135 -10.78 -25.38 11.24
N ARG A 136 -10.72 -24.29 10.49
CA ARG A 136 -9.52 -23.49 10.31
C ARG A 136 -9.17 -22.77 11.63
N PRO A 137 -7.89 -22.59 11.97
CA PRO A 137 -7.52 -21.69 13.06
C PRO A 137 -8.01 -20.26 12.78
N PRO A 138 -8.34 -19.45 13.79
CA PRO A 138 -8.66 -18.04 13.57
C PRO A 138 -7.40 -17.37 13.00
N ALA A 139 -7.57 -16.67 11.87
CA ALA A 139 -6.53 -15.93 11.13
C ALA A 139 -5.53 -16.78 10.32
N ALA A 140 -5.93 -17.15 9.10
CA ALA A 140 -5.16 -16.93 7.87
C ALA A 140 -5.91 -17.50 6.65
N ALA A 141 -6.08 -16.66 5.63
CA ALA A 141 -6.44 -16.99 4.24
C ALA A 141 -7.92 -17.22 3.88
N ALA A 142 -8.83 -16.31 4.23
CA ALA A 142 -9.99 -16.05 3.37
C ALA A 142 -9.49 -15.52 2.01
N GLY A 143 -9.08 -16.40 1.10
CA GLY A 143 -8.39 -15.92 -0.11
C GLY A 143 -7.76 -16.98 -0.98
N VAL A 144 -8.46 -18.08 -1.28
CA VAL A 144 -8.13 -18.90 -2.48
C VAL A 144 -9.40 -19.37 -3.21
N GLY A 145 -10.52 -19.60 -2.52
CA GLY A 145 -11.80 -19.95 -3.16
C GLY A 145 -12.63 -18.77 -3.71
N ARG A 146 -12.30 -17.53 -3.34
CA ARG A 146 -13.00 -16.31 -3.82
C ARG A 146 -12.40 -15.70 -5.10
N ARG A 147 -11.38 -16.33 -5.70
CA ARG A 147 -10.65 -15.77 -6.85
C ARG A 147 -11.24 -16.09 -8.22
N LEU A 148 -12.36 -16.81 -8.29
CA LEU A 148 -13.00 -17.09 -9.57
C LEU A 148 -14.09 -16.10 -9.97
N LEU A 149 -14.52 -15.21 -9.08
CA LEU A 149 -15.56 -14.23 -9.36
C LEU A 149 -15.33 -13.04 -8.43
N GLY A 150 -15.00 -11.89 -9.00
CA GLY A 150 -14.78 -10.67 -8.24
C GLY A 150 -14.00 -9.62 -9.01
N HIS A 151 -14.42 -9.29 -10.23
CA HIS A 151 -13.98 -8.08 -10.93
C HIS A 151 -15.21 -7.34 -11.43
N VAL A 152 -15.22 -6.02 -11.23
CA VAL A 152 -16.31 -5.04 -11.44
C VAL A 152 -17.25 -5.02 -10.21
N ARG A 153 -17.45 -3.95 -9.44
CA ARG A 153 -17.89 -2.57 -9.72
C ARG A 153 -17.35 -1.61 -8.64
N ARG A 154 -17.09 -0.36 -9.01
CA ARG A 154 -18.06 0.75 -8.84
C ARG A 154 -17.50 2.07 -9.40
N ARG A 155 -18.22 2.63 -10.37
CA ARG A 155 -18.59 4.05 -10.37
C ARG A 155 -20.02 4.14 -10.87
N ALA A 156 -20.84 4.85 -10.10
CA ALA A 156 -22.11 5.51 -10.43
C ALA A 156 -23.12 5.29 -9.31
N SER A 157 -23.17 6.21 -8.36
CA SER A 157 -24.33 7.10 -8.15
C SER A 157 -24.30 7.72 -6.76
N ALA A 158 -24.02 9.02 -6.73
CA ALA A 158 -24.76 9.96 -5.89
C ALA A 158 -24.88 11.23 -6.74
N GLY A 159 -26.10 11.52 -7.20
CA GLY A 159 -26.43 12.80 -7.83
C GLY A 159 -26.97 13.77 -6.79
N ALA A 160 -26.74 15.06 -7.00
CA ALA A 160 -27.58 16.12 -6.44
C ALA A 160 -27.43 17.38 -7.30
N GLU A 161 -28.58 17.80 -7.85
CA GLU A 161 -29.06 19.17 -8.07
C GLU A 161 -28.15 20.24 -8.71
N GLN A 162 -28.63 20.78 -9.83
CA GLN A 162 -28.22 22.08 -10.38
C GLN A 162 -28.88 23.23 -9.60
N PRO A 163 -28.10 24.20 -9.09
CA PRO A 163 -28.52 25.58 -9.02
C PRO A 163 -27.90 26.35 -10.20
N GLN A 164 -28.73 27.03 -10.98
CA GLN A 164 -28.29 28.12 -11.82
C GLN A 164 -27.71 29.22 -10.92
N GLY A 165 -26.38 29.36 -10.92
CA GLY A 165 -25.64 30.38 -10.19
C GLY A 165 -24.50 30.91 -11.06
N ASP A 166 -24.47 32.22 -11.19
CA ASP A 166 -23.58 33.04 -12.01
C ASP A 166 -22.10 32.59 -11.95
N CYS A 167 -21.51 32.25 -13.10
CA CYS A 167 -20.14 31.76 -13.20
C CYS A 167 -19.15 32.93 -13.08
N ARG A 168 -18.79 33.27 -11.84
CA ARG A 168 -17.59 34.06 -11.55
C ARG A 168 -16.49 33.12 -11.07
N ILE A 169 -15.39 33.08 -11.83
CA ILE A 169 -14.14 32.40 -11.51
C ILE A 169 -13.66 32.88 -10.12
N PRO A 170 -13.45 31.99 -9.12
CA PRO A 170 -12.80 32.39 -7.88
C PRO A 170 -11.34 32.71 -8.21
N THR A 171 -10.94 33.95 -7.97
CA THR A 171 -9.54 34.36 -7.98
C THR A 171 -8.77 33.55 -6.91
N SER A 172 -7.59 33.05 -7.28
CA SER A 172 -6.63 32.40 -6.38
C SER A 172 -6.51 33.14 -5.04
N PRO A 173 -6.32 32.44 -3.90
CA PRO A 173 -5.98 33.09 -2.64
C PRO A 173 -4.78 34.01 -2.83
N ARG A 174 -4.87 35.22 -2.27
CA ARG A 174 -3.75 36.17 -2.30
C ARG A 174 -2.75 35.75 -1.22
N PRO A 175 -1.48 36.21 -1.27
CA PRO A 175 -0.47 35.90 -0.26
C PRO A 175 -0.87 36.18 1.21
N ALA A 176 -1.97 36.91 1.44
CA ALA A 176 -2.50 37.30 2.74
C ALA A 176 -3.30 36.21 3.50
N ASP A 177 -3.59 35.05 2.88
CA ASP A 177 -4.43 34.02 3.51
C ASP A 177 -3.65 33.05 4.45
N TYR A 178 -2.35 33.26 4.64
CA TYR A 178 -1.53 32.56 5.64
C TYR A 178 -1.04 33.55 6.72
N PRO A 179 -1.79 33.79 7.81
CA PRO A 179 -1.48 34.81 8.83
C PRO A 179 -0.15 34.59 9.60
N CYS A 180 0.61 33.55 9.28
CA CYS A 180 1.88 33.22 9.92
C CYS A 180 3.03 34.19 9.61
N LEU A 181 3.06 34.82 8.43
CA LEU A 181 4.19 35.66 8.02
C LEU A 181 4.19 37.04 8.70
N ASP A 182 3.00 37.60 8.98
CA ASP A 182 2.85 38.93 9.57
C ASP A 182 3.16 38.97 11.08
N ALA A 183 3.25 37.82 11.75
CA ALA A 183 3.54 37.71 13.18
C ALA A 183 5.05 37.68 13.51
N MET A 184 5.94 37.77 12.51
CA MET A 184 7.37 37.50 12.68
C MET A 184 8.23 38.63 12.10
N SER A 185 8.91 39.38 12.98
CA SER A 185 9.72 40.54 12.56
C SER A 185 10.88 40.16 11.64
N PRO A 186 11.18 40.96 10.59
CA PRO A 186 12.22 40.64 9.62
C PRO A 186 13.63 40.84 10.20
N GLY A 187 14.47 39.81 10.10
CA GLY A 187 15.92 39.92 10.27
C GLY A 187 16.60 40.41 8.99
N GLU A 188 17.72 41.12 9.13
CA GLU A 188 18.45 41.75 8.02
C GLU A 188 19.00 40.75 6.98
N PRO A 189 19.07 41.14 5.69
CA PRO A 189 19.59 40.29 4.63
C PRO A 189 21.13 40.25 4.64
N ILE A 190 21.71 39.06 4.72
CA ILE A 190 23.15 38.83 4.55
C ILE A 190 23.44 38.42 3.09
N ARG A 191 24.53 38.98 2.54
CA ARG A 191 24.97 38.83 1.14
C ARG A 191 25.32 37.38 0.75
N ALA A 192 24.99 37.06 -0.50
CA ALA A 192 25.23 35.79 -1.18
C ALA A 192 26.71 35.36 -1.22
N LEU A 193 26.93 34.05 -1.05
CA LEU A 193 28.19 33.36 -1.32
C LEU A 193 27.93 32.01 -2.00
N GLY A 194 28.39 31.92 -3.26
CA GLY A 194 29.13 30.80 -3.86
C GLY A 194 28.49 29.41 -3.97
N ASP A 195 28.44 28.91 -5.21
CA ASP A 195 28.15 27.52 -5.59
C ASP A 195 28.88 26.49 -4.72
N SER A 196 28.20 25.97 -3.70
CA SER A 196 28.68 24.89 -2.85
C SER A 196 28.07 23.56 -3.30
N LYS A 197 28.56 23.02 -4.43
CA LYS A 197 28.49 21.57 -4.69
C LYS A 197 29.43 20.87 -3.70
N ARG A 198 29.00 20.64 -2.46
CA ARG A 198 29.67 19.67 -1.59
C ARG A 198 29.35 18.28 -2.12
N ALA A 199 30.17 17.85 -3.09
CA ALA A 199 30.10 16.51 -3.64
C ALA A 199 30.16 15.49 -2.48
N THR A 200 29.36 14.42 -2.57
CA THR A 200 29.52 13.24 -1.71
C THR A 200 30.99 12.87 -1.62
N CYS A 201 31.47 12.54 -0.42
CA CYS A 201 32.89 12.26 -0.18
C CYS A 201 33.40 11.21 -1.19
N PRO A 202 34.49 11.45 -1.95
CA PRO A 202 35.05 10.47 -2.88
C PRO A 202 35.28 9.08 -2.25
N ALA A 203 35.58 9.05 -0.95
CA ALA A 203 35.71 7.82 -0.18
C ALA A 203 34.39 7.02 -0.09
N CYS A 204 33.24 7.68 0.11
CA CYS A 204 31.93 7.01 0.13
C CYS A 204 31.62 6.36 -1.23
N ARG A 205 31.86 7.08 -2.33
CA ARG A 205 31.68 6.53 -3.70
C ARG A 205 32.63 5.35 -3.97
N GLY A 206 33.85 5.40 -3.44
CA GLY A 206 34.81 4.31 -3.50
C GLY A 206 34.33 3.08 -2.73
N LEU A 207 33.82 3.27 -1.51
CA LEU A 207 33.27 2.19 -0.68
C LEU A 207 32.04 1.55 -1.32
N GLU A 208 31.13 2.33 -1.89
CA GLU A 208 29.97 1.81 -2.63
C GLU A 208 30.38 0.95 -3.82
N ARG A 209 31.41 1.37 -4.57
CA ARG A 209 32.00 0.55 -5.65
C ARG A 209 32.53 -0.77 -5.11
N ILE A 210 33.33 -0.74 -4.05
CA ILE A 210 33.88 -1.95 -3.42
C ILE A 210 32.74 -2.87 -2.98
N ARG A 211 31.73 -2.35 -2.28
CA ARG A 211 30.55 -3.11 -1.83
C ARG A 211 29.84 -3.78 -3.01
N HIS A 212 29.61 -3.07 -4.10
CA HIS A 212 29.00 -3.61 -5.30
C HIS A 212 29.81 -4.77 -5.89
N TYR A 213 31.14 -4.61 -6.04
CA TYR A 213 31.99 -5.66 -6.60
C TYR A 213 32.11 -6.88 -5.68
N LEU A 214 32.17 -6.68 -4.36
CA LEU A 214 32.15 -7.78 -3.40
C LEU A 214 30.83 -8.57 -3.46
N TYR A 215 29.70 -7.87 -3.58
CA TYR A 215 28.40 -8.53 -3.75
C TYR A 215 28.30 -9.31 -5.07
N ARG A 216 28.75 -8.72 -6.19
CA ARG A 216 28.84 -9.42 -7.48
C ARG A 216 29.78 -10.63 -7.43
N LEU A 217 30.88 -10.52 -6.70
CA LEU A 217 31.81 -11.63 -6.49
C LEU A 217 31.12 -12.74 -5.69
N TYR A 218 30.49 -12.42 -4.56
CA TYR A 218 29.69 -13.37 -3.77
C TYR A 218 28.67 -14.11 -4.64
N GLN A 219 27.91 -13.40 -5.48
CA GLN A 219 26.96 -14.03 -6.40
C GLN A 219 27.62 -14.96 -7.42
N ARG A 220 28.79 -14.60 -7.94
CA ARG A 220 29.52 -15.40 -8.95
C ARG A 220 30.24 -16.61 -8.36
N LEU A 221 30.50 -16.61 -7.05
CA LEU A 221 31.09 -17.75 -6.34
C LEU A 221 30.06 -18.88 -6.11
N THR A 222 28.77 -18.59 -6.28
CA THR A 222 27.68 -19.56 -6.17
C THR A 222 27.18 -19.95 -7.56
N PRO A 223 26.83 -21.23 -7.82
CA PRO A 223 26.18 -21.61 -9.07
C PRO A 223 24.94 -20.74 -9.33
N ALA A 224 24.76 -20.28 -10.56
CA ALA A 224 23.71 -19.30 -10.90
C ALA A 224 22.29 -19.69 -10.41
N PRO A 225 21.82 -20.95 -10.51
CA PRO A 225 20.52 -21.33 -9.96
C PRO A 225 20.43 -21.19 -8.43
N ALA A 226 21.51 -21.46 -7.71
CA ALA A 226 21.55 -21.30 -6.25
C ALA A 226 21.59 -19.81 -5.85
N ALA A 227 22.37 -18.99 -6.55
CA ALA A 227 22.36 -17.54 -6.34
C ALA A 227 20.96 -16.94 -6.64
N MET A 228 20.28 -17.41 -7.68
CA MET A 228 18.91 -17.01 -7.99
C MET A 228 17.93 -17.46 -6.91
N MET A 229 18.04 -18.71 -6.45
CA MET A 229 17.20 -19.22 -5.38
C MET A 229 17.38 -18.42 -4.08
N GLU A 230 18.61 -18.05 -3.72
CA GLU A 230 18.90 -17.16 -2.57
C GLU A 230 18.15 -15.83 -2.67
N MET A 231 18.08 -15.24 -3.87
CA MET A 231 17.33 -13.99 -4.11
C MET A 231 15.81 -14.19 -4.03
N ILE A 232 15.30 -15.30 -4.59
CA ILE A 232 13.86 -15.63 -4.52
C ILE A 232 13.41 -15.81 -3.07
N ILE A 233 14.18 -16.57 -2.27
CA ILE A 233 13.83 -16.83 -0.87
C ILE A 233 14.18 -15.66 0.07
N ALA A 234 14.83 -14.60 -0.42
CA ALA A 234 15.09 -13.40 0.38
C ALA A 234 13.79 -12.75 0.89
N ALA A 235 12.66 -12.98 0.20
CA ALA A 235 11.33 -12.61 0.68
C ALA A 235 11.02 -13.21 2.06
N TRP A 236 11.43 -14.46 2.33
CA TRP A 236 11.27 -15.08 3.65
C TRP A 236 12.10 -14.39 4.73
N THR A 237 13.29 -13.89 4.39
CA THR A 237 14.10 -13.09 5.33
C THR A 237 13.39 -11.78 5.68
N SER A 238 12.84 -11.08 4.68
CA SER A 238 12.05 -9.87 4.91
C SER A 238 10.85 -10.14 5.85
N GLN A 239 10.09 -11.21 5.59
CA GLN A 239 8.96 -11.61 6.43
C GLN A 239 9.38 -12.02 7.85
N ALA A 240 10.52 -12.69 8.01
CA ALA A 240 11.04 -13.02 9.33
C ALA A 240 11.40 -11.76 10.13
N ILE A 241 11.99 -10.75 9.48
CA ILE A 241 12.29 -9.45 10.10
C ILE A 241 10.99 -8.76 10.53
N THR A 242 9.98 -8.75 9.67
CA THR A 242 8.65 -8.22 9.99
C THR A 242 8.03 -8.91 11.19
N ALA A 243 8.06 -10.25 11.24
CA ALA A 243 7.52 -11.01 12.36
C ALA A 243 8.24 -10.66 13.68
N ALA A 244 9.57 -10.56 13.67
CA ALA A 244 10.34 -10.17 14.85
C ALA A 244 10.02 -8.73 15.30
N ALA A 245 9.81 -7.80 14.37
CA ALA A 245 9.41 -6.42 14.66
C ALA A 245 7.96 -6.33 15.19
N GLN A 246 7.03 -7.11 14.63
CA GLN A 246 5.64 -7.16 15.09
C GLN A 246 5.50 -7.77 16.49
N LEU A 247 6.29 -8.81 16.79
CA LEU A 247 6.34 -9.45 18.10
C LEU A 247 7.10 -8.61 19.15
N GLY A 248 7.80 -7.54 18.75
CA GLY A 248 8.60 -6.73 19.68
C GLY A 248 9.81 -7.49 20.24
N VAL A 249 10.38 -8.43 19.47
CA VAL A 249 11.50 -9.28 19.94
C VAL A 249 12.71 -8.45 20.33
N ALA A 250 13.00 -7.39 19.56
CA ALA A 250 14.14 -6.53 19.85
C ALA A 250 13.94 -5.70 21.12
N ASP A 251 12.72 -5.20 21.35
CA ASP A 251 12.36 -4.46 22.56
C ASP A 251 12.41 -5.38 23.80
N ALA A 252 11.95 -6.63 23.68
CA ALA A 252 12.01 -7.61 24.76
C ALA A 252 13.45 -7.95 25.19
N LEU A 253 14.42 -7.79 24.30
CA LEU A 253 15.86 -8.00 24.54
C LEU A 253 16.62 -6.70 24.90
N ALA A 254 15.93 -5.56 25.01
CA ALA A 254 16.56 -4.25 25.26
C ALA A 254 17.34 -4.22 26.59
N ASP A 255 16.85 -4.91 27.61
CA ASP A 255 17.43 -4.98 28.96
C ASP A 255 18.54 -6.04 29.10
N GLY A 256 18.79 -6.83 28.04
CA GLY A 256 19.84 -7.83 27.99
C GLY A 256 19.40 -9.21 27.50
N PRO A 257 20.33 -10.19 27.50
CA PRO A 257 20.09 -11.50 26.90
C PRO A 257 19.10 -12.38 27.67
N LEU A 258 18.15 -12.99 26.97
CA LEU A 258 17.11 -13.86 27.55
C LEU A 258 17.23 -15.31 27.05
N LEU A 259 16.80 -16.27 27.88
CA LEU A 259 16.56 -17.63 27.41
C LEU A 259 15.33 -17.66 26.50
N ILE A 260 15.20 -18.69 25.67
CA ILE A 260 14.12 -18.75 24.68
C ILE A 260 12.73 -18.80 25.30
N ASP A 261 12.57 -19.50 26.43
CA ASP A 261 11.28 -19.60 27.13
C ASP A 261 10.86 -18.26 27.75
N ASP A 262 11.80 -17.55 28.38
CA ASP A 262 11.57 -16.21 28.94
C ASP A 262 11.22 -15.20 27.84
N LEU A 263 11.94 -15.26 26.72
CA LEU A 263 11.70 -14.38 25.58
C LEU A 263 10.34 -14.67 24.95
N ALA A 264 10.01 -15.96 24.73
CA ALA A 264 8.73 -16.39 24.19
C ALA A 264 7.55 -15.93 25.06
N ALA A 265 7.67 -16.08 26.38
CA ALA A 265 6.68 -15.58 27.32
C ALA A 265 6.54 -14.05 27.25
N ARG A 266 7.66 -13.31 27.16
CA ARG A 266 7.65 -11.83 27.10
C ARG A 266 7.00 -11.28 25.83
N VAL A 267 7.11 -11.97 24.70
CA VAL A 267 6.52 -11.55 23.42
C VAL A 267 5.21 -12.26 23.07
N GLY A 268 4.73 -13.16 23.93
CA GLY A 268 3.50 -13.91 23.71
C GLY A 268 3.57 -14.88 22.51
N ALA A 269 4.72 -15.51 22.28
CA ALA A 269 4.93 -16.44 21.17
C ALA A 269 5.09 -17.89 21.64
N ASP A 270 4.84 -18.84 20.74
CA ASP A 270 5.24 -20.23 20.95
C ASP A 270 6.77 -20.37 20.97
N THR A 271 7.30 -21.06 21.98
CA THR A 271 8.76 -21.22 22.18
C THR A 271 9.44 -21.84 20.96
N ASP A 272 8.90 -22.91 20.38
CA ASP A 272 9.57 -23.60 19.28
C ASP A 272 9.52 -22.78 17.99
N ALA A 273 8.38 -22.17 17.69
CA ALA A 273 8.22 -21.26 16.56
C ALA A 273 9.18 -20.06 16.66
N LEU A 274 9.27 -19.42 17.83
CA LEU A 274 10.19 -18.31 18.06
C LEU A 274 11.65 -18.76 17.94
N ARG A 275 12.00 -19.93 18.46
CA ARG A 275 13.34 -20.52 18.30
C ARG A 275 13.71 -20.69 16.83
N ARG A 276 12.79 -21.18 16.01
CA ARG A 276 12.99 -21.37 14.57
C ARG A 276 13.11 -20.04 13.83
N LEU A 277 12.30 -19.04 14.19
CA LEU A 277 12.38 -17.69 13.66
C LEU A 277 13.74 -17.06 13.95
N LEU A 278 14.17 -17.09 15.23
CA LEU A 278 15.46 -16.55 15.65
C LEU A 278 16.62 -17.29 15.00
N ARG A 279 16.55 -18.62 14.84
CA ARG A 279 17.57 -19.38 14.11
C ARG A 279 17.72 -18.91 12.67
N ALA A 280 16.61 -18.66 11.98
CA ALA A 280 16.63 -18.13 10.62
C ALA A 280 17.26 -16.72 10.58
N LEU A 281 16.85 -15.82 11.49
CA LEU A 281 17.40 -14.46 11.55
C LEU A 281 18.88 -14.42 11.92
N ILE A 282 19.32 -15.27 12.86
CA ILE A 282 20.72 -15.38 13.28
C ILE A 282 21.60 -15.87 12.12
N SER A 283 21.11 -16.80 11.29
CA SER A 283 21.83 -17.21 10.07
C SER A 283 22.02 -16.07 9.05
N ARG A 284 21.21 -15.01 9.15
CA ARG A 284 21.32 -13.78 8.35
C ARG A 284 22.08 -12.67 9.08
N GLY A 285 22.66 -12.96 10.25
CA GLY A 285 23.41 -12.02 11.07
C GLY A 285 22.54 -11.09 11.91
N ILE A 286 21.26 -11.39 12.10
CA ILE A 286 20.32 -10.59 12.90
C ILE A 286 20.07 -11.34 14.21
N PHE A 287 20.34 -10.69 15.34
CA PHE A 287 20.44 -11.30 16.67
C PHE A 287 21.67 -12.22 16.80
N ARG A 288 21.91 -12.70 18.03
CA ARG A 288 22.94 -13.69 18.32
C ARG A 288 22.44 -14.68 19.36
N HIS A 289 22.82 -15.95 19.17
CA HIS A 289 22.66 -16.99 20.18
C HIS A 289 24.00 -17.23 20.86
N ARG A 290 24.04 -17.03 22.18
CA ARG A 290 25.25 -17.15 23.01
C ARG A 290 25.52 -18.61 23.36
N GLY A 291 26.75 -18.88 23.80
CA GLY A 291 27.15 -20.23 24.26
C GLY A 291 26.44 -20.69 25.54
N ASP A 292 25.86 -19.77 26.31
CA ASP A 292 25.07 -20.05 27.52
C ASP A 292 23.57 -20.29 27.22
N GLY A 293 23.18 -20.37 25.95
CA GLY A 293 21.79 -20.63 25.51
C GLY A 293 20.89 -19.39 25.45
N ARG A 294 21.43 -18.19 25.74
CA ARG A 294 20.66 -16.94 25.68
C ARG A 294 20.70 -16.29 24.31
N TYR A 295 19.64 -15.57 23.97
CA TYR A 295 19.51 -14.76 22.77
C TYR A 295 19.79 -13.30 23.11
N GLU A 296 20.57 -12.62 22.29
CA GLU A 296 20.97 -11.23 22.50
C GLU A 296 20.86 -10.38 21.24
N LEU A 297 20.74 -9.06 21.44
CA LEU A 297 20.85 -8.08 20.36
C LEU A 297 22.29 -7.99 19.85
N ASN A 298 22.41 -7.79 18.54
CA ASN A 298 23.63 -7.31 17.90
C ASN A 298 23.35 -5.96 17.22
N SER A 299 24.34 -5.38 16.53
CA SER A 299 24.18 -4.06 15.89
C SER A 299 23.03 -3.99 14.88
N LEU A 300 22.77 -5.06 14.12
CA LEU A 300 21.66 -5.13 13.17
C LEU A 300 20.31 -5.27 13.88
N ALA A 301 20.19 -6.18 14.85
CA ALA A 301 18.94 -6.35 15.59
C ALA A 301 18.60 -5.14 16.47
N HIS A 302 19.61 -4.37 16.90
CA HIS A 302 19.39 -3.14 17.65
C HIS A 302 18.57 -2.12 16.86
N THR A 303 18.68 -2.07 15.52
CA THR A 303 17.87 -1.15 14.71
C THR A 303 16.39 -1.55 14.67
N LEU A 304 16.01 -2.74 15.13
CA LEU A 304 14.62 -3.16 15.26
C LEU A 304 13.99 -2.78 16.61
N ARG A 305 14.74 -2.17 17.53
CA ARG A 305 14.14 -1.58 18.75
C ARG A 305 13.32 -0.36 18.38
N SER A 306 12.18 -0.20 19.02
CA SER A 306 11.28 0.95 18.85
C SER A 306 11.92 2.28 19.27
N ASP A 307 12.85 2.24 20.23
CA ASP A 307 13.54 3.41 20.78
C ASP A 307 14.96 3.64 20.21
N ALA A 308 15.38 2.82 19.24
CA ALA A 308 16.69 2.98 18.63
C ALA A 308 16.78 4.28 17.82
N PRO A 309 17.92 4.99 17.86
CA PRO A 309 18.21 6.04 16.88
C PRO A 309 18.12 5.45 15.46
N ALA A 310 17.37 6.09 14.55
CA ALA A 310 17.10 5.55 13.21
C ALA A 310 16.50 4.13 13.23
N SER A 311 15.47 3.92 14.08
CA SER A 311 14.76 2.65 14.18
C SER A 311 14.15 2.22 12.84
N MET A 312 14.41 0.98 12.44
CA MET A 312 13.84 0.33 11.26
C MET A 312 12.61 -0.53 11.60
N ALA A 313 12.14 -0.52 12.85
CA ALA A 313 11.00 -1.33 13.29
C ALA A 313 9.71 -0.99 12.52
N CYS A 314 9.40 0.29 12.37
CA CYS A 314 8.23 0.76 11.61
C CYS A 314 8.36 0.39 10.12
N ALA A 315 9.54 0.58 9.52
CA ALA A 315 9.79 0.19 8.15
C ALA A 315 9.63 -1.32 7.93
N ALA A 316 10.13 -2.15 8.84
CA ALA A 316 9.96 -3.61 8.79
C ALA A 316 8.49 -4.03 8.88
N ARG A 317 7.70 -3.34 9.72
CA ARG A 317 6.24 -3.56 9.87
C ARG A 317 5.47 -3.10 8.64
N PHE A 318 5.82 -1.95 8.07
CA PHE A 318 5.16 -1.38 6.90
C PHE A 318 5.44 -2.19 5.63
N TYR A 319 6.70 -2.37 5.24
CA TYR A 319 7.04 -3.11 4.01
C TYR A 319 6.66 -4.59 4.09
N GLY A 320 6.60 -5.14 5.30
CA GLY A 320 6.09 -6.47 5.56
C GLY A 320 4.60 -6.54 5.87
N SER A 321 3.83 -5.47 5.73
CA SER A 321 2.40 -5.50 6.02
C SER A 321 1.66 -6.40 5.03
N HIS A 322 0.46 -6.86 5.40
CA HIS A 322 -0.40 -7.59 4.47
C HIS A 322 -0.70 -6.75 3.22
N GLU A 323 -0.85 -5.45 3.41
CA GLU A 323 -1.28 -4.52 2.37
C GLU A 323 -0.15 -4.34 1.36
N GLN A 324 1.07 -4.13 1.84
CA GLN A 324 2.25 -4.06 0.99
C GLN A 324 2.48 -5.39 0.25
N ARG A 325 2.42 -6.54 0.94
CA ARG A 325 2.56 -7.85 0.27
C ARG A 325 1.53 -8.06 -0.83
N THR A 326 0.29 -7.62 -0.60
CA THR A 326 -0.80 -7.76 -1.57
C THR A 326 -0.51 -6.92 -2.81
N ARG A 327 -0.02 -5.68 -2.65
CA ARG A 327 0.42 -4.83 -3.77
C ARG A 327 1.54 -5.48 -4.58
N TRP A 328 2.57 -5.99 -3.90
CA TRP A 328 3.70 -6.66 -4.56
C TRP A 328 3.31 -7.97 -5.27
N THR A 329 2.24 -8.63 -4.82
CA THR A 329 1.68 -9.82 -5.52
C THR A 329 1.14 -9.46 -6.90
N LEU A 330 0.75 -8.21 -7.13
CA LEU A 330 0.21 -7.70 -8.40
C LEU A 330 1.26 -6.98 -9.27
N LEU A 331 2.56 -7.12 -8.96
CA LEU A 331 3.63 -6.48 -9.74
C LEU A 331 3.58 -6.84 -11.22
N VAL A 332 3.22 -8.08 -11.56
CA VAL A 332 3.07 -8.50 -12.97
C VAL A 332 2.02 -7.68 -13.70
N ASP A 333 0.89 -7.38 -13.06
CA ASP A 333 -0.19 -6.60 -13.66
C ASP A 333 0.21 -5.13 -13.79
N SER A 334 0.92 -4.58 -12.80
CA SER A 334 1.52 -3.24 -12.90
C SER A 334 2.49 -3.14 -14.07
N VAL A 335 3.39 -4.12 -14.22
CA VAL A 335 4.36 -4.15 -15.34
C VAL A 335 3.67 -4.29 -16.69
N ARG A 336 2.61 -5.10 -16.79
CA ARG A 336 1.85 -5.29 -18.04
C ARG A 336 1.07 -4.04 -18.45
N THR A 337 0.53 -3.30 -17.49
CA THR A 337 -0.38 -2.17 -17.75
C THR A 337 0.32 -0.82 -17.69
N GLY A 338 1.48 -0.73 -17.04
CA GLY A 338 2.15 0.54 -16.71
C GLY A 338 1.45 1.34 -15.60
N ASN A 339 0.41 0.78 -14.96
CA ASN A 339 -0.43 1.48 -13.99
C ASN A 339 -0.17 1.02 -12.56
N THR A 340 -0.61 1.84 -11.59
CA THR A 340 -0.60 1.46 -10.18
C THR A 340 -1.71 0.47 -9.85
N VAL A 341 -1.44 -0.45 -8.92
CA VAL A 341 -2.40 -1.50 -8.54
C VAL A 341 -3.32 -1.07 -7.39
N VAL A 342 -3.01 0.04 -6.71
CA VAL A 342 -3.76 0.53 -5.55
C VAL A 342 -5.21 0.92 -5.91
N PRO A 343 -5.48 1.67 -6.99
CA PRO A 343 -6.86 1.94 -7.43
C PRO A 343 -7.64 0.66 -7.74
N THR A 344 -7.00 -0.34 -8.32
CA THR A 344 -7.62 -1.64 -8.62
C THR A 344 -7.96 -2.42 -7.34
N LEU A 345 -7.08 -2.37 -6.33
CA LEU A 345 -7.24 -3.09 -5.06
C LEU A 345 -8.27 -2.43 -4.13
N HIS A 346 -8.27 -1.10 -4.06
CA HIS A 346 -9.00 -0.36 -3.02
C HIS A 346 -10.08 0.59 -3.58
N GLY A 347 -10.18 0.73 -4.92
CA GLY A 347 -11.11 1.64 -5.58
C GLY A 347 -10.77 3.13 -5.42
N LYS A 348 -9.59 3.45 -4.89
CA LYS A 348 -9.15 4.80 -4.49
C LYS A 348 -7.66 4.99 -4.74
N ALA A 349 -7.21 6.24 -4.83
CA ALA A 349 -5.79 6.55 -4.84
C ALA A 349 -5.14 6.21 -3.48
N SER A 350 -3.81 6.04 -3.47
CA SER A 350 -3.07 5.58 -2.28
C SER A 350 -3.24 6.50 -1.07
N PHE A 351 -3.20 7.82 -1.27
CA PHE A 351 -3.36 8.81 -0.19
C PHE A 351 -4.81 8.95 0.30
N ASP A 352 -5.80 8.83 -0.59
CA ASP A 352 -7.22 8.78 -0.20
C ASP A 352 -7.52 7.57 0.68
N TYR A 353 -6.89 6.42 0.37
CA TYR A 353 -7.00 5.22 1.19
C TYR A 353 -6.36 5.39 2.57
N PHE A 354 -5.21 6.07 2.67
CA PHE A 354 -4.58 6.34 3.96
C PHE A 354 -5.45 7.24 4.86
N ALA A 355 -6.14 8.23 4.30
CA ALA A 355 -7.03 9.11 5.07
C ALA A 355 -8.17 8.36 5.79
N GLU A 356 -8.57 7.19 5.28
CA GLU A 356 -9.63 6.35 5.85
C GLU A 356 -9.12 5.24 6.77
N GLN A 357 -7.80 5.07 6.88
CA GLN A 357 -7.16 4.01 7.66
C GLN A 357 -6.13 4.61 8.62
N PRO A 358 -6.56 5.22 9.75
CA PRO A 358 -5.68 5.98 10.63
C PRO A 358 -4.47 5.18 11.13
N GLU A 359 -4.65 3.91 11.51
CA GLU A 359 -3.54 3.06 11.97
C GLU A 359 -2.50 2.81 10.87
N HIS A 360 -2.94 2.64 9.62
CA HIS A 360 -2.05 2.42 8.50
C HIS A 360 -1.36 3.72 8.06
N ALA A 361 -2.08 4.86 8.13
CA ALA A 361 -1.51 6.18 7.91
C ALA A 361 -0.45 6.52 8.97
N ASP A 362 -0.70 6.20 10.24
CA ASP A 362 0.25 6.39 11.33
C ASP A 362 1.51 5.55 11.13
N LEU A 363 1.35 4.26 10.77
CA LEU A 363 2.48 3.39 10.46
C LEU A 363 3.28 3.89 9.24
N PHE A 364 2.58 4.38 8.20
CA PHE A 364 3.22 4.99 7.03
C PHE A 364 4.02 6.24 7.42
N ASN A 365 3.41 7.17 8.16
CA ASN A 365 4.04 8.41 8.62
C ASN A 365 5.27 8.13 9.49
N GLN A 366 5.18 7.19 10.43
CA GLN A 366 6.31 6.77 11.26
C GLN A 366 7.41 6.11 10.42
N THR A 367 7.05 5.34 9.40
CA THR A 367 8.00 4.72 8.46
C THR A 367 8.74 5.78 7.64
N MET A 368 8.01 6.74 7.06
CA MET A 368 8.61 7.85 6.31
C MET A 368 9.51 8.72 7.19
N THR A 369 9.11 8.96 8.44
CA THR A 369 9.93 9.63 9.46
C THR A 369 11.23 8.88 9.68
N SER A 370 11.15 7.59 9.99
CA SER A 370 12.31 6.73 10.29
C SER A 370 13.29 6.61 9.12
N ILE A 371 12.78 6.47 7.89
CA ILE A 371 13.60 6.41 6.68
C ILE A 371 14.25 7.78 6.41
N SER A 372 13.54 8.88 6.68
CA SER A 372 14.09 10.22 6.53
C SER A 372 15.26 10.49 7.48
N GLU A 373 15.31 9.86 8.66
CA GLU A 373 16.47 9.98 9.56
C GLU A 373 17.77 9.47 8.92
N LEU A 374 17.70 8.49 8.01
CA LEU A 374 18.88 8.00 7.28
C LEU A 374 19.47 9.04 6.33
N THR A 375 18.65 9.96 5.82
CA THR A 375 19.06 10.93 4.79
C THR A 375 19.18 12.36 5.32
N THR A 376 18.55 12.67 6.45
CA THR A 376 18.49 14.03 7.02
C THR A 376 19.88 14.59 7.31
N ALA A 377 20.72 13.87 8.07
CA ALA A 377 22.06 14.36 8.40
C ALA A 377 22.97 14.55 7.16
N PRO A 378 23.05 13.60 6.21
CA PRO A 378 23.76 13.82 4.94
C PRO A 378 23.26 15.02 4.13
N VAL A 379 21.94 15.25 4.06
CA VAL A 379 21.34 16.39 3.35
C VAL A 379 21.75 17.71 3.99
N VAL A 380 21.57 17.84 5.31
CA VAL A 380 21.91 19.05 6.06
C VAL A 380 23.41 19.36 5.96
N ALA A 381 24.28 18.34 5.98
CA ALA A 381 25.72 18.53 5.82
C ALA A 381 26.15 18.84 4.36
N GLY A 382 25.38 18.32 3.40
CA GLY A 382 25.69 18.37 1.97
C GLY A 382 25.23 19.63 1.25
N TYR A 383 24.36 20.43 1.88
CA TYR A 383 23.81 21.65 1.29
C TYR A 383 23.88 22.82 2.27
N ASP A 384 24.22 24.01 1.77
CA ASP A 384 24.26 25.22 2.60
C ASP A 384 22.88 25.89 2.64
N PHE A 385 22.10 25.58 3.67
CA PHE A 385 20.80 26.19 3.90
C PHE A 385 20.88 27.58 4.56
N SER A 386 22.04 28.00 5.05
CA SER A 386 22.19 29.28 5.77
C SER A 386 22.00 30.51 4.86
N ALA A 387 22.09 30.30 3.54
CA ALA A 387 21.79 31.31 2.54
C ALA A 387 20.30 31.70 2.46
N TYR A 388 19.40 30.94 3.12
CA TYR A 388 17.96 31.14 3.04
C TYR A 388 17.37 31.61 4.37
N SER A 389 16.68 32.74 4.34
CA SER A 389 15.96 33.28 5.49
C SER A 389 14.65 32.56 5.76
N THR A 390 13.96 32.06 4.72
CA THR A 390 12.64 31.44 4.82
C THR A 390 12.56 30.19 3.95
N ILE A 391 12.49 29.04 4.60
CA ILE A 391 12.49 27.72 3.96
C ILE A 391 11.10 27.12 4.05
N VAL A 392 10.50 26.77 2.92
CA VAL A 392 9.20 26.10 2.84
C VAL A 392 9.41 24.63 2.52
N ASP A 393 9.01 23.75 3.43
CA ASP A 393 9.05 22.29 3.24
C ASP A 393 7.67 21.82 2.76
N VAL A 394 7.56 21.54 1.46
CA VAL A 394 6.31 21.17 0.77
C VAL A 394 6.18 19.66 0.76
N GLY A 395 5.16 19.12 1.41
CA GLY A 395 5.07 17.69 1.71
C GLY A 395 6.06 17.27 2.80
N GLY A 396 6.31 18.15 3.79
CA GLY A 396 7.36 17.94 4.79
C GLY A 396 7.04 16.87 5.85
N GLY A 397 5.87 16.24 5.77
CA GLY A 397 5.42 15.23 6.72
C GLY A 397 5.30 15.80 8.14
N GLN A 398 5.91 15.11 9.10
CA GLN A 398 5.99 15.55 10.49
C GLN A 398 7.08 16.62 10.74
N GLY A 399 7.83 17.04 9.71
CA GLY A 399 8.80 18.13 9.80
C GLY A 399 10.18 17.78 10.32
N GLN A 400 10.59 16.50 10.33
CA GLN A 400 11.95 16.09 10.76
C GLN A 400 13.06 16.82 9.99
N LEU A 401 12.93 16.89 8.65
CA LEU A 401 13.94 17.52 7.81
C LEU A 401 14.02 19.02 8.09
N LEU A 402 12.88 19.72 8.05
CA LEU A 402 12.81 21.15 8.35
C LEU A 402 13.39 21.45 9.74
N ALA A 403 13.03 20.67 10.76
CA ALA A 403 13.56 20.86 12.11
C ALA A 403 15.08 20.73 12.16
N ALA A 404 15.65 19.73 11.50
CA ALA A 404 17.10 19.54 11.43
C ALA A 404 17.81 20.67 10.66
N ILE A 405 17.20 21.16 9.58
CA ILE A 405 17.72 22.32 8.84
C ILE A 405 17.72 23.56 9.74
N LEU A 406 16.60 23.88 10.38
CA LEU A 406 16.49 25.05 11.26
C LEU A 406 17.44 24.98 12.46
N ALA A 407 17.68 23.79 13.00
CA ALA A 407 18.68 23.59 14.07
C ALA A 407 20.11 23.90 13.58
N ALA A 408 20.42 23.59 12.32
CA ALA A 408 21.71 23.90 11.70
C ALA A 408 21.82 25.35 11.20
N THR A 409 20.70 26.06 11.02
CA THR A 409 20.65 27.44 10.50
C THR A 409 19.89 28.38 11.44
N PRO A 410 20.54 28.93 12.48
CA PRO A 410 19.87 29.76 13.50
C PRO A 410 19.17 31.02 12.95
N GLY A 411 19.64 31.55 11.82
CA GLY A 411 19.06 32.74 11.17
C GLY A 411 17.86 32.45 10.26
N SER A 412 17.55 31.18 9.98
CA SER A 412 16.45 30.80 9.10
C SER A 412 15.15 30.59 9.87
N ARG A 413 14.03 30.82 9.19
CA ARG A 413 12.67 30.46 9.58
C ARG A 413 12.11 29.42 8.62
N GLY A 414 11.11 28.66 9.06
CA GLY A 414 10.53 27.56 8.32
C GLY A 414 9.01 27.66 8.18
N ILE A 415 8.48 27.16 7.06
CA ILE A 415 7.07 26.82 6.89
C ILE A 415 7.00 25.32 6.57
N LEU A 416 6.40 24.54 7.45
CA LEU A 416 6.07 23.14 7.22
C LEU A 416 4.70 23.07 6.56
N TYR A 417 4.60 22.48 5.37
CA TYR A 417 3.33 22.38 4.63
C TYR A 417 3.03 20.94 4.25
N ASP A 418 1.88 20.43 4.68
CA ASP A 418 1.36 19.11 4.31
C ASP A 418 -0.17 19.04 4.53
N LEU A 419 -0.76 17.88 4.30
CA LEU A 419 -2.17 17.61 4.56
C LEU A 419 -2.50 17.73 6.06
N PRO A 420 -3.72 18.15 6.44
CA PRO A 420 -4.10 18.40 7.83
C PRO A 420 -3.78 17.25 8.80
N TRP A 421 -4.09 16.01 8.40
CA TRP A 421 -3.86 14.83 9.24
C TRP A 421 -2.38 14.43 9.35
N VAL A 422 -1.54 14.90 8.43
CA VAL A 422 -0.09 14.62 8.45
C VAL A 422 0.60 15.59 9.41
N VAL A 423 0.38 16.90 9.30
CA VAL A 423 1.05 17.88 10.17
C VAL A 423 0.48 17.94 11.60
N ALA A 424 -0.62 17.25 11.90
CA ALA A 424 -1.21 17.22 13.24
C ALA A 424 -0.20 16.84 14.35
N GLY A 425 0.78 15.99 14.05
CA GLY A 425 1.84 15.60 14.99
C GLY A 425 3.08 16.51 15.02
N ALA A 426 3.24 17.40 14.03
CA ALA A 426 4.46 18.18 13.84
C ALA A 426 4.76 19.16 15.00
N PRO A 427 3.78 19.84 15.64
CA PRO A 427 4.07 20.75 16.75
C PRO A 427 4.77 20.09 17.94
N LYS A 428 4.55 18.78 18.18
CA LYS A 428 5.27 18.04 19.23
C LYS A 428 6.76 17.93 18.86
N LEU A 429 7.05 17.44 17.66
CA LEU A 429 8.41 17.27 17.15
C LEU A 429 9.18 18.60 17.10
N LEU A 430 8.56 19.66 16.59
CA LEU A 430 9.21 20.98 16.50
C LEU A 430 9.59 21.54 17.87
N ARG A 431 8.81 21.25 18.92
CA ARG A 431 9.14 21.62 20.31
C ARG A 431 10.26 20.75 20.88
N GLU A 432 10.21 19.44 20.67
CA GLU A 432 11.28 18.51 21.10
C GLU A 432 12.64 18.83 20.45
N ARG A 433 12.62 19.44 19.26
CA ARG A 433 13.81 19.90 18.53
C ARG A 433 14.19 21.36 18.79
N ASP A 434 13.47 22.07 19.65
CA ASP A 434 13.74 23.47 20.03
C ASP A 434 13.77 24.45 18.83
N VAL A 435 12.82 24.30 17.91
CA VAL A 435 12.69 25.14 16.70
C VAL A 435 11.26 25.67 16.47
N ALA A 436 10.35 25.40 17.41
CA ALA A 436 8.93 25.73 17.28
C ALA A 436 8.66 27.25 17.15
N ASP A 437 9.54 28.09 17.70
CA ASP A 437 9.48 29.55 17.60
C ASP A 437 9.86 30.09 16.20
N ARG A 438 10.54 29.27 15.40
CA ARG A 438 11.02 29.60 14.05
C ARG A 438 10.31 28.83 12.94
N ALA A 439 9.40 27.91 13.27
CA ALA A 439 8.62 27.14 12.31
C ALA A 439 7.13 27.47 12.42
N CYS A 440 6.48 27.78 11.29
CA CYS A 440 5.02 27.77 11.18
C CYS A 440 4.57 26.48 10.50
N VAL A 441 3.43 25.93 10.94
CA VAL A 441 2.75 24.82 10.29
C VAL A 441 1.61 25.39 9.45
N ALA A 442 1.59 25.06 8.17
CA ALA A 442 0.54 25.37 7.23
C ALA A 442 -0.07 24.06 6.70
N GLU A 443 -1.37 24.08 6.44
CA GLU A 443 -2.13 22.91 6.03
C GLU A 443 -2.71 23.12 4.64
N GLY A 444 -2.67 22.08 3.81
CA GLY A 444 -3.31 22.11 2.50
C GLY A 444 -2.76 21.07 1.54
N SER A 445 -3.30 21.09 0.32
CA SER A 445 -2.82 20.24 -0.77
C SER A 445 -1.94 21.04 -1.71
N PHE A 446 -0.74 20.53 -2.00
CA PHE A 446 0.15 21.11 -3.00
C PHE A 446 -0.41 21.05 -4.43
N PHE A 447 -1.50 20.30 -4.66
CA PHE A 447 -2.23 20.32 -5.94
C PHE A 447 -3.07 21.59 -6.10
N ASP A 448 -3.49 22.20 -5.00
CA ASP A 448 -4.30 23.41 -5.03
C ASP A 448 -3.41 24.65 -4.99
N SER A 449 -2.54 24.75 -3.99
CA SER A 449 -1.56 25.83 -3.85
C SER A 449 -0.46 25.44 -2.87
N VAL A 450 0.59 26.26 -2.77
CA VAL A 450 1.61 26.16 -1.72
C VAL A 450 1.81 27.52 -1.04
N PRO A 451 2.29 27.58 0.22
CA PRO A 451 2.53 28.84 0.91
C PRO A 451 3.56 29.71 0.18
N GLY A 452 3.27 31.00 0.04
CA GLY A 452 4.21 31.99 -0.51
C GLY A 452 5.24 32.50 0.50
N GLY A 453 6.12 33.41 0.08
CA GLY A 453 7.06 34.11 0.97
C GLY A 453 8.36 33.37 1.30
N GLY A 454 8.52 32.13 0.82
CA GLY A 454 9.78 31.39 0.88
C GLY A 454 10.83 31.90 -0.12
N ASN A 455 12.11 31.84 0.25
CA ASN A 455 13.24 31.99 -0.68
C ASN A 455 13.97 30.65 -0.96
N ALA A 456 13.60 29.58 -0.27
CA ALA A 456 13.84 28.20 -0.68
C ALA A 456 12.59 27.33 -0.49
N TYR A 457 12.29 26.49 -1.48
CA TYR A 457 11.23 25.47 -1.42
C TYR A 457 11.87 24.10 -1.51
N ILE A 458 11.59 23.25 -0.52
CA ILE A 458 12.13 21.90 -0.42
C ILE A 458 11.00 20.91 -0.72
N LEU A 459 11.30 19.93 -1.56
CA LEU A 459 10.45 18.77 -1.81
C LEU A 459 11.32 17.52 -1.66
N LYS A 460 11.13 16.76 -0.57
CA LYS A 460 11.90 15.53 -0.28
C LYS A 460 11.02 14.30 -0.37
N ASN A 461 11.34 13.39 -1.28
CA ASN A 461 10.57 12.16 -1.52
C ASN A 461 9.10 12.49 -1.83
N ILE A 462 8.89 13.42 -2.76
CA ILE A 462 7.55 13.88 -3.16
C ILE A 462 7.35 13.66 -4.65
N ILE A 463 8.29 14.11 -5.47
CA ILE A 463 8.11 14.12 -6.93
C ILE A 463 8.05 12.70 -7.49
N HIS A 464 8.72 11.73 -6.86
CA HIS A 464 8.70 10.34 -7.32
C HIS A 464 7.37 9.61 -7.11
N ASP A 465 6.47 10.14 -6.26
CA ASP A 465 5.16 9.52 -5.99
C ASP A 465 4.16 9.74 -7.12
N TRP A 466 4.45 10.69 -8.02
CA TRP A 466 3.48 11.22 -8.98
C TRP A 466 3.89 10.97 -10.43
N PRO A 467 2.92 10.76 -11.34
CA PRO A 467 3.19 10.78 -12.77
C PRO A 467 3.61 12.18 -13.23
N ASP A 468 4.27 12.26 -14.39
CA ASP A 468 4.90 13.48 -14.91
C ASP A 468 3.95 14.70 -14.95
N ASP A 469 2.69 14.51 -15.35
CA ASP A 469 1.69 15.58 -15.43
C ASP A 469 1.39 16.18 -14.06
N GLN A 470 1.23 15.32 -13.05
CA GLN A 470 0.99 15.72 -11.66
C GLN A 470 2.25 16.30 -11.02
N ALA A 471 3.42 15.72 -11.26
CA ALA A 471 4.70 16.28 -10.82
C ALA A 471 4.94 17.69 -11.38
N VAL A 472 4.68 17.89 -12.68
CA VAL A 472 4.76 19.20 -13.33
C VAL A 472 3.75 20.18 -12.72
N HIS A 473 2.54 19.72 -12.40
CA HIS A 473 1.52 20.55 -11.76
C HIS A 473 1.97 21.04 -10.38
N ILE A 474 2.53 20.15 -9.55
CA ILE A 474 3.11 20.50 -8.23
C ILE A 474 4.21 21.57 -8.41
N LEU A 475 5.14 21.35 -9.34
CA LEU A 475 6.23 22.30 -9.60
C LEU A 475 5.74 23.65 -10.15
N ARG A 476 4.64 23.65 -10.93
CA ARG A 476 3.99 24.89 -11.40
C ARG A 476 3.38 25.67 -10.25
N ASN A 477 2.77 25.01 -9.28
CA ASN A 477 2.24 25.67 -8.09
C ASN A 477 3.35 26.30 -7.25
N VAL A 478 4.49 25.61 -7.07
CA VAL A 478 5.69 26.19 -6.45
C VAL A 478 6.18 27.40 -7.23
N ARG A 479 6.25 27.29 -8.57
CA ARG A 479 6.68 28.39 -9.44
C ARG A 479 5.75 29.60 -9.35
N ALA A 480 4.44 29.41 -9.17
CA ALA A 480 3.47 30.49 -9.12
C ALA A 480 3.67 31.44 -7.92
N VAL A 481 4.22 30.92 -6.80
CA VAL A 481 4.47 31.70 -5.58
C VAL A 481 5.94 32.12 -5.41
N ALA A 482 6.84 31.56 -6.22
CA ALA A 482 8.27 31.81 -6.14
C ALA A 482 8.65 33.18 -6.75
N ALA A 483 9.25 34.06 -5.94
CA ALA A 483 9.84 35.30 -6.42
C ALA A 483 11.15 35.05 -7.20
N PRO A 484 11.61 36.00 -8.05
CA PRO A 484 12.92 35.91 -8.67
C PRO A 484 14.04 35.70 -7.64
N GLY A 485 14.95 34.75 -7.90
CA GLY A 485 16.02 34.38 -6.97
C GLY A 485 15.66 33.29 -5.95
N THR A 486 14.40 32.84 -5.92
CA THR A 486 13.98 31.69 -5.12
C THR A 486 14.63 30.40 -5.64
N THR A 487 15.10 29.55 -4.73
CA THR A 487 15.62 28.22 -5.07
C THR A 487 14.58 27.13 -4.81
N VAL A 488 14.49 26.14 -5.69
CA VAL A 488 13.72 24.91 -5.46
C VAL A 488 14.71 23.76 -5.32
N LEU A 489 14.60 23.00 -4.22
CA LEU A 489 15.46 21.88 -3.87
C LEU A 489 14.65 20.58 -3.92
N LEU A 490 14.97 19.74 -4.90
CA LEU A 490 14.43 18.38 -4.99
C LEU A 490 15.40 17.42 -4.34
N ILE A 491 14.97 16.78 -3.26
CA ILE A 491 15.78 15.83 -2.50
C ILE A 491 15.20 14.44 -2.76
N GLU A 492 15.77 13.78 -3.76
CA GLU A 492 15.25 12.54 -4.33
C GLU A 492 16.35 11.51 -4.54
N LEU A 493 15.96 10.24 -4.65
CA LEU A 493 16.86 9.16 -5.10
C LEU A 493 16.99 9.20 -6.62
N VAL A 494 17.82 10.12 -7.12
CA VAL A 494 18.07 10.29 -8.56
C VAL A 494 18.68 9.01 -9.13
N ILE A 495 17.99 8.40 -10.10
CA ILE A 495 18.43 7.17 -10.76
C ILE A 495 19.74 7.45 -11.49
N PRO A 496 20.84 6.74 -11.17
CA PRO A 496 22.11 6.95 -11.83
C PRO A 496 22.10 6.37 -13.25
N GLU A 497 22.93 6.93 -14.15
CA GLU A 497 23.08 6.45 -15.53
C GLU A 497 23.75 5.06 -15.66
N HIS A 498 24.08 4.40 -14.54
CA HIS A 498 24.79 3.12 -14.54
C HIS A 498 23.93 1.96 -14.01
N ASP A 499 24.24 0.74 -14.43
CA ASP A 499 23.47 -0.47 -14.06
C ASP A 499 23.88 -1.13 -12.73
N ARG A 500 24.56 -0.38 -11.84
CA ARG A 500 24.88 -0.88 -10.50
C ARG A 500 23.62 -0.86 -9.63
N ASP A 501 23.56 -1.81 -8.69
CA ASP A 501 22.50 -1.87 -7.69
C ASP A 501 22.33 -0.51 -6.99
N PHE A 502 21.11 0.01 -7.02
CA PHE A 502 20.75 1.32 -6.49
C PHE A 502 19.34 1.24 -5.91
N PRO A 503 19.13 1.63 -4.64
CA PRO A 503 17.83 1.52 -3.98
C PRO A 503 16.69 2.23 -4.72
N GLY A 504 16.98 3.34 -5.40
CA GLY A 504 16.00 4.10 -6.19
C GLY A 504 15.35 3.27 -7.32
N ASN A 505 16.03 2.25 -7.84
CA ASN A 505 15.47 1.36 -8.86
C ASN A 505 14.25 0.57 -8.35
N GLY A 506 14.11 0.42 -7.02
CA GLY A 506 12.93 -0.17 -6.39
C GLY A 506 11.74 0.78 -6.28
N LEU A 507 11.97 2.09 -6.32
CA LEU A 507 10.91 3.10 -6.24
C LEU A 507 10.26 3.39 -7.59
N THR A 508 10.90 3.03 -8.70
CA THR A 508 10.34 3.22 -10.04
C THR A 508 9.25 2.20 -10.38
N TRP A 509 9.10 1.13 -9.60
CA TRP A 509 8.01 0.18 -9.78
C TRP A 509 6.71 0.82 -9.31
N ARG A 510 5.75 0.98 -10.23
CA ARG A 510 4.40 1.51 -9.98
C ARG A 510 3.52 0.52 -9.18
N CYS A 511 4.05 -0.13 -8.16
CA CYS A 511 3.26 -0.97 -7.25
C CYS A 511 2.60 -0.17 -6.12
N CYS A 512 3.10 1.04 -5.84
CA CYS A 512 2.64 1.89 -4.74
C CYS A 512 1.49 2.81 -5.10
#